data_AF-A0A6G3SF64-F1
#
_entry.id   AF-A0A6G3SF64-F1
#
_cell.length_a   1.000
_cell.length_b   1.000
_cell.length_c   1.000
_cell.angle_alpha   90.00
_cell.angle_beta   90.00
_cell.angle_gamma   90.00
#
_symmetry.space_group_name_H-M   'P 1'
#
loop_
_entity.id
_entity.type
_entity.pdbx_description
1 polymer ?
#
loop_
_entity_poly.entity_id
_entity_poly.type
_entity_poly.pdbx_seq_one_letter_code
_entity_poly.pdbx_strand_id
1 'polypeptide(L)'
;MAVQEARQGQGTHGGGCTCGDCPHGAREGHRKAVAAFLAKRDELAAGGGLPAAVAHSAGASRQWISDELTQSAKAVADRGREEGAVWLAGLRPRTLYVVWGGVGVLLLVQALTAIGAGWSDARTAGLVAAV
;
A
#
# COMPACT_ATOMS: atom_id res chain seq x y z
N MET A 1 36.80 -24.52 5.26
CA MET A 1 36.26 -23.70 4.16
C MET A 1 35.03 -24.42 3.63
N ALA A 2 33.81 -23.94 3.92
CA ALA A 2 32.52 -24.34 3.30
C ALA A 2 31.26 -23.87 4.07
N VAL A 3 31.39 -23.33 5.30
CA VAL A 3 30.20 -22.94 6.11
C VAL A 3 30.03 -21.41 6.24
N GLN A 4 30.97 -20.62 5.70
CA GLN A 4 30.95 -19.15 5.79
C GLN A 4 30.33 -18.46 4.57
N GLU A 5 30.05 -19.16 3.47
CA GLU A 5 29.46 -18.56 2.27
C GLU A 5 27.93 -18.41 2.35
N ALA A 6 27.25 -19.15 3.24
CA ALA A 6 25.80 -19.04 3.43
C ALA A 6 25.37 -17.79 4.22
N ARG A 7 26.31 -17.00 4.78
CA ARG A 7 26.01 -15.73 5.47
C ARG A 7 26.25 -14.48 4.62
N GLN A 8 26.84 -14.61 3.42
CA GLN A 8 27.10 -13.47 2.54
C GLN A 8 25.93 -13.14 1.59
N GLY A 9 24.86 -13.92 1.61
CA GLY A 9 23.62 -13.66 0.88
C GLY A 9 22.65 -12.67 1.55
N GLN A 10 22.98 -12.14 2.74
CA GLN A 10 22.29 -11.00 3.33
C GLN A 10 22.79 -9.70 2.68
N GLY A 11 22.73 -9.65 1.35
CA GLY A 11 22.88 -8.42 0.62
C GLY A 11 21.74 -7.51 1.02
N THR A 12 22.07 -6.42 1.70
CA THR A 12 21.24 -5.22 1.75
C THR A 12 20.70 -4.96 0.36
N HIS A 13 19.42 -5.26 0.14
CA HIS A 13 18.77 -5.09 -1.16
C HIS A 13 18.74 -3.60 -1.50
N GLY A 14 19.79 -3.16 -2.18
CA GLY A 14 19.83 -1.89 -2.88
C GLY A 14 18.76 -1.91 -3.95
N GLY A 15 17.66 -1.19 -3.68
CA GLY A 15 16.81 -0.62 -4.71
C GLY A 15 16.05 -1.60 -5.60
N GLY A 16 14.95 -2.16 -5.08
CA GLY A 16 13.87 -2.70 -5.91
C GLY A 16 13.71 -4.19 -5.77
N CYS A 17 12.84 -4.59 -4.84
CA CYS A 17 12.18 -5.88 -4.96
C CYS A 17 11.54 -5.97 -6.35
N THR A 18 11.91 -6.99 -7.13
CA THR A 18 11.27 -7.36 -8.41
C THR A 18 10.10 -8.32 -8.19
N CYS A 19 9.78 -8.61 -6.92
CA CYS A 19 8.57 -9.32 -6.53
C CYS A 19 7.34 -8.46 -6.88
N GLY A 20 6.78 -8.72 -8.07
CA GLY A 20 5.68 -7.96 -8.67
C GLY A 20 4.44 -7.75 -7.79
N ASP A 21 4.28 -8.54 -6.73
CA ASP A 21 3.13 -8.50 -5.81
C ASP A 21 3.49 -8.30 -4.34
N CYS A 22 4.75 -7.99 -3.98
CA CYS A 22 5.04 -7.79 -2.56
C CYS A 22 4.65 -6.36 -2.10
N PRO A 23 4.00 -6.20 -0.94
CA PRO A 23 3.58 -4.89 -0.41
C PRO A 23 4.74 -3.89 -0.26
N HIS A 24 5.95 -4.41 -0.02
CA HIS A 24 7.15 -3.60 0.16
C HIS A 24 7.72 -3.07 -1.17
N GLY A 25 7.56 -3.84 -2.26
CA GLY A 25 7.99 -3.51 -3.60
C GLY A 25 7.04 -2.53 -4.28
N ALA A 26 5.73 -2.71 -4.03
CA ALA A 26 4.71 -1.73 -4.34
C ALA A 26 5.12 -0.38 -3.72
N ARG A 27 5.15 -0.28 -2.37
CA ARG A 27 5.46 0.95 -1.60
C ARG A 27 6.72 1.69 -2.01
N GLU A 28 7.79 0.94 -2.28
CA GLU A 28 9.05 1.51 -2.77
C GLU A 28 8.91 2.06 -4.20
N GLY A 29 8.09 1.41 -5.02
CA GLY A 29 7.68 1.85 -6.33
C GLY A 29 6.99 3.22 -6.33
N HIS A 30 5.96 3.46 -5.52
CA HIS A 30 5.34 4.79 -5.44
C HIS A 30 6.29 5.81 -4.84
N ARG A 31 7.08 5.44 -3.83
CA ARG A 31 8.09 6.35 -3.26
C ARG A 31 9.06 6.86 -4.34
N LYS A 32 9.56 5.97 -5.19
CA LYS A 32 10.40 6.34 -6.34
C LYS A 32 9.65 7.21 -7.35
N ALA A 33 8.39 6.91 -7.64
CA ALA A 33 7.56 7.72 -8.55
C ALA A 33 7.34 9.14 -8.01
N VAL A 34 7.06 9.28 -6.71
CA VAL A 34 6.93 10.58 -6.02
C VAL A 34 8.25 11.34 -6.04
N ALA A 35 9.36 10.68 -5.76
CA ALA A 35 10.68 11.31 -5.81
C ALA A 35 11.02 11.83 -7.22
N ALA A 36 10.72 11.05 -8.26
CA ALA A 36 10.91 11.47 -9.65
C ALA A 36 10.01 12.66 -10.02
N PHE A 37 8.75 12.67 -9.56
CA PHE A 37 7.85 13.80 -9.76
C PHE A 37 8.37 15.09 -9.10
N LEU A 38 8.86 15.00 -7.86
CA LEU A 38 9.43 16.14 -7.15
C LEU A 38 10.68 16.66 -7.85
N ALA A 39 11.58 15.78 -8.28
CA ALA A 39 12.78 16.16 -9.01
C ALA A 39 12.43 16.94 -10.30
N LYS A 40 11.43 16.46 -11.05
CA LYS A 40 10.94 17.13 -12.26
C LYS A 40 10.32 18.49 -11.98
N ARG A 41 9.50 18.60 -10.92
CA ARG A 41 8.92 19.88 -10.49
C ARG A 41 10.02 20.88 -10.13
N ASP A 42 11.04 20.42 -9.41
CA ASP A 42 12.14 21.28 -8.96
C ASP A 42 13.04 21.70 -10.13
N GLU A 43 13.25 20.84 -11.12
CA GLU A 43 13.93 21.18 -12.38
C GLU A 43 13.17 22.26 -13.16
N LEU A 44 11.86 22.11 -13.31
CA LEU A 44 11.00 23.10 -13.98
C LEU A 44 10.97 24.42 -13.20
N ALA A 45 10.97 24.37 -11.86
CA ALA A 45 11.03 25.56 -11.00
C ALA A 45 12.39 26.29 -11.10
N ALA A 46 13.47 25.55 -11.32
CA ALA A 46 14.79 26.12 -11.61
C ALA A 46 14.90 26.71 -13.04
N GLY A 47 13.85 26.60 -13.86
CA GLY A 47 13.82 27.07 -15.25
C GLY A 47 14.44 26.10 -16.25
N GLY A 48 14.74 24.86 -15.85
CA GLY A 48 15.23 23.79 -16.71
C GLY A 48 14.10 23.04 -17.42
N GLY A 49 14.46 22.18 -18.38
CA GLY A 49 13.53 21.22 -18.99
C GLY A 49 12.46 21.78 -19.94
N LEU A 50 12.44 23.10 -20.20
CA LEU A 50 11.45 23.73 -21.07
C LEU A 50 11.79 23.57 -22.56
N PRO A 51 10.83 23.15 -23.41
CA PRO A 51 11.03 23.16 -24.85
C PRO A 51 11.25 24.58 -25.39
N ALA A 52 12.21 24.73 -26.29
CA ALA A 52 12.49 26.02 -26.94
C ALA A 52 11.25 26.61 -27.64
N ALA A 53 10.38 25.75 -28.15
CA ALA A 53 9.12 26.12 -28.81
C ALA A 53 8.09 26.80 -27.87
N VAL A 54 8.19 26.62 -26.54
CA VAL A 54 7.30 27.29 -25.58
C VAL A 54 8.04 28.37 -24.79
N ALA A 55 9.35 28.24 -24.64
CA ALA A 55 10.20 29.17 -23.89
C ALA A 55 10.08 30.64 -24.32
N HIS A 56 9.76 30.90 -25.59
CA HIS A 56 9.56 32.25 -26.13
C HIS A 56 8.31 32.98 -25.60
N SER A 57 7.38 32.29 -24.93
CA SER A 57 6.11 32.86 -24.46
C SER A 57 5.82 32.40 -23.04
N ALA A 58 5.80 33.34 -22.10
CA ALA A 58 5.51 33.05 -20.69
C ALA A 58 4.14 32.38 -20.48
N GLY A 59 3.16 32.65 -21.35
CA GLY A 59 1.85 31.98 -21.32
C GLY A 59 1.95 30.52 -21.77
N ALA A 60 2.61 30.26 -22.90
CA ALA A 60 2.80 28.91 -23.43
C ALA A 60 3.63 28.04 -22.49
N SER A 61 4.69 28.60 -21.90
CA SER A 61 5.51 27.96 -20.87
C SER A 61 4.68 27.48 -19.67
N ARG A 62 3.82 28.35 -19.11
CA ARG A 62 2.98 27.98 -17.94
C ARG A 62 1.98 26.88 -18.28
N GLN A 63 1.35 26.97 -19.45
CA GLN A 63 0.41 25.96 -19.90
C GLN A 63 1.11 24.61 -20.06
N TRP A 64 2.25 24.61 -20.75
CA TRP A 64 3.04 23.39 -20.95
C TRP A 64 3.54 22.79 -19.62
N ILE A 65 4.05 23.60 -18.70
CA ILE A 65 4.45 23.14 -17.35
C ILE A 65 3.25 22.49 -16.63
N SER A 66 2.07 23.11 -16.71
CA SER A 66 0.86 22.57 -16.08
C SER A 66 0.47 21.22 -16.68
N ASP A 67 0.49 21.09 -18.00
CA ASP A 67 0.15 19.85 -18.71
C ASP A 67 1.15 18.74 -18.38
N GLU A 68 2.45 19.06 -18.37
CA GLU A 68 3.53 18.13 -18.09
C GLU A 68 3.50 17.63 -16.63
N LEU A 69 3.25 18.53 -15.67
CA LEU A 69 3.06 18.17 -14.26
C LEU A 69 1.78 17.35 -14.07
N THR A 70 0.71 17.66 -14.79
CA THR A 70 -0.55 16.89 -14.73
C THR A 70 -0.34 15.47 -15.25
N GLN A 71 0.35 15.30 -16.38
CA GLN A 71 0.68 13.98 -16.92
C GLN A 71 1.57 13.18 -15.95
N SER A 72 2.57 13.84 -15.36
CA SER A 72 3.48 13.20 -14.40
C SER A 72 2.76 12.81 -13.10
N ALA A 73 1.85 13.65 -12.60
CA ALA A 73 1.02 13.37 -11.43
C ALA A 73 0.07 12.19 -11.69
N LYS A 74 -0.47 12.07 -12.90
CA LYS A 74 -1.29 10.92 -13.31
C LYS A 74 -0.50 9.60 -13.18
N ALA A 75 0.75 9.57 -13.63
CA ALA A 75 1.60 8.38 -13.49
C ALA A 75 1.86 8.00 -12.01
N VAL A 76 2.05 8.98 -11.12
CA VAL A 76 2.17 8.76 -9.67
C VAL A 76 0.86 8.21 -9.09
N ALA A 77 -0.28 8.77 -9.49
CA ALA A 77 -1.60 8.34 -9.05
C ALA A 77 -1.92 6.91 -9.51
N ASP A 78 -1.55 6.55 -10.74
CA ASP A 78 -1.75 5.20 -11.29
C ASP A 78 -0.96 4.16 -10.49
N ARG A 79 0.33 4.44 -10.21
CA ARG A 79 1.16 3.61 -9.30
C ARG A 79 0.57 3.54 -7.89
N GLY A 80 0.07 4.65 -7.35
CA GLY A 80 -0.55 4.68 -6.02
C GLY A 80 -1.82 3.82 -5.93
N ARG A 81 -2.61 3.74 -7.01
CA ARG A 81 -3.79 2.85 -7.06
C ARG A 81 -3.38 1.37 -7.05
N GLU A 82 -2.29 1.01 -7.71
CA GLU A 82 -1.74 -0.36 -7.68
C GLU A 82 -1.32 -0.75 -6.26
N GLU A 83 -0.65 0.14 -5.52
CA GLU A 83 -0.31 -0.13 -4.10
C GLU A 83 -1.54 -0.27 -3.22
N GLY A 84 -2.52 0.61 -3.40
CA GLY A 84 -3.77 0.60 -2.65
C GLY A 84 -4.53 -0.70 -2.83
N ALA A 85 -4.56 -1.24 -4.05
CA ALA A 85 -5.18 -2.53 -4.35
C ALA A 85 -4.46 -3.69 -3.63
N VAL A 86 -3.13 -3.72 -3.65
CA VAL A 86 -2.33 -4.75 -2.95
C VAL A 86 -2.51 -4.68 -1.44
N TRP A 87 -2.54 -3.48 -0.87
CA TRP A 87 -2.75 -3.28 0.56
C TRP A 87 -4.18 -3.69 1.00
N LEU A 88 -5.21 -3.29 0.23
CA LEU A 88 -6.59 -3.70 0.49
C LEU A 88 -6.77 -5.22 0.35
N ALA A 89 -6.15 -5.83 -0.65
CA ALA A 89 -6.16 -7.29 -0.83
C ALA A 89 -5.49 -8.01 0.34
N GLY A 90 -4.42 -7.46 0.91
CA GLY A 90 -3.75 -7.98 2.11
C GLY A 90 -4.52 -7.73 3.42
N LEU A 91 -5.27 -6.63 3.54
CA LEU A 91 -6.08 -6.35 4.73
C LEU A 91 -7.31 -7.25 4.83
N ARG A 92 -7.95 -7.54 3.70
CA ARG A 92 -9.18 -8.35 3.63
C ARG A 92 -9.09 -9.68 4.39
N PRO A 93 -8.06 -10.54 4.19
CA PRO A 93 -7.95 -11.78 4.95
C PRO A 93 -7.69 -11.53 6.44
N ARG A 94 -6.89 -10.52 6.80
CA ARG A 94 -6.58 -10.21 8.20
C ARG A 94 -7.82 -9.76 8.96
N THR A 95 -8.65 -8.90 8.36
CA THR A 95 -9.92 -8.48 8.95
C THR A 95 -10.87 -9.66 9.12
N LEU A 96 -10.97 -10.53 8.11
CA LEU A 96 -11.77 -11.76 8.22
C LEU A 96 -11.28 -12.65 9.37
N TYR A 97 -9.96 -12.88 9.49
CA TYR A 97 -9.40 -13.67 10.59
C TYR A 97 -9.67 -13.05 11.96
N VAL A 98 -9.57 -11.73 12.10
CA VAL A 98 -9.85 -11.04 13.37
C VAL A 98 -11.32 -11.17 13.76
N VAL A 99 -12.23 -10.95 12.81
CA VAL A 99 -13.68 -11.07 13.05
C VAL A 99 -14.04 -12.51 13.43
N TRP A 100 -13.60 -13.50 12.65
CA TRP A 100 -13.85 -14.91 12.95
C TRP A 100 -13.17 -15.38 14.24
N GLY A 101 -11.98 -14.87 14.54
CA GLY A 101 -11.31 -15.10 15.82
C GLY A 101 -12.13 -14.56 16.99
N GLY A 102 -12.68 -13.35 16.87
CA GLY A 102 -13.59 -12.76 17.86
C GLY A 102 -14.86 -13.59 18.07
N VAL A 103 -15.51 -14.04 16.98
CA VAL A 103 -16.67 -14.94 17.03
C VAL A 103 -16.30 -16.27 17.71
N GLY A 104 -15.15 -16.86 17.38
CA GLY A 104 -14.65 -18.09 17.98
C GLY A 104 -14.36 -17.95 19.48
N VAL A 105 -13.75 -16.84 19.91
CA VAL A 105 -13.52 -16.54 21.33
C VAL A 105 -14.85 -16.35 22.06
N LEU A 106 -15.79 -15.62 21.47
CA LEU A 106 -17.12 -15.43 22.05
C LEU A 106 -17.83 -16.78 22.25
N LEU A 107 -17.80 -17.65 21.22
CA LEU A 107 -18.33 -19.01 21.30
C LEU A 107 -17.64 -19.83 22.41
N LEU A 108 -16.31 -19.75 22.51
CA LEU A 108 -15.54 -20.47 23.51
C LEU A 108 -15.90 -20.03 24.92
N VAL A 109 -16.00 -18.71 25.16
CA VAL A 109 -16.40 -18.15 26.46
C VAL A 109 -17.82 -18.59 26.83
N GLN A 110 -18.75 -18.55 25.87
CA GLN A 110 -20.14 -18.98 26.10
C GLN A 110 -20.21 -20.49 26.39
N ALA A 111 -19.43 -21.31 25.70
CA ALA A 111 -19.37 -22.76 25.93
C ALA A 111 -18.76 -23.10 27.30
N LEU A 112 -17.64 -22.46 27.66
CA LEU A 112 -16.98 -22.66 28.96
C LEU A 112 -17.86 -22.21 30.12
N THR A 113 -18.59 -21.10 29.98
CA THR A 113 -19.52 -20.60 31.00
C THR A 113 -20.85 -21.35 31.05
N ALA A 114 -21.16 -22.16 30.03
CA ALA A 114 -22.32 -23.05 30.05
C ALA A 114 -22.08 -24.32 30.89
N ILE A 115 -20.82 -24.65 31.21
CA ILE A 115 -20.47 -25.78 32.07
C ILE A 115 -20.97 -25.48 33.50
N GLY A 116 -22.10 -26.09 33.87
CA GLY A 116 -22.72 -25.97 35.19
C GLY A 116 -23.99 -25.11 35.25
N ALA A 117 -24.18 -24.15 34.33
CA ALA A 117 -25.34 -23.24 34.31
C ALA A 117 -26.41 -23.57 33.25
N GLY A 118 -26.11 -24.46 32.29
CA GLY A 118 -27.00 -24.77 31.16
C GLY A 118 -26.96 -23.71 30.05
N TRP A 119 -27.54 -24.04 28.89
CA TRP A 119 -27.60 -23.16 27.71
C TRP A 119 -28.91 -22.36 27.73
N SER A 120 -28.88 -21.03 27.50
CA SER A 120 -30.06 -20.15 27.60
C SER A 120 -30.34 -19.40 26.29
N ASP A 121 -31.60 -18.99 26.09
CA ASP A 121 -32.05 -18.27 24.88
C ASP A 121 -31.39 -16.89 24.71
N ALA A 122 -30.98 -16.25 25.80
CA ALA A 122 -30.20 -15.01 25.72
C ALA A 122 -28.81 -15.23 25.09
N ARG A 123 -28.23 -16.43 25.26
CA ARG A 123 -26.92 -16.79 24.68
C ARG A 123 -27.04 -17.12 23.19
N THR A 124 -28.12 -17.78 22.76
CA THR A 124 -28.38 -18.00 21.33
C THR A 124 -28.65 -16.67 20.61
N ALA A 125 -29.42 -15.76 21.21
CA ALA A 125 -29.65 -14.43 20.64
C ALA A 125 -28.34 -13.63 20.46
N GLY A 126 -27.44 -13.68 21.45
CA GLY A 126 -26.12 -13.04 21.34
C GLY A 126 -25.22 -13.64 20.26
N LEU A 127 -25.32 -14.95 20.00
CA LEU A 127 -24.57 -15.61 18.92
C LEU A 127 -25.14 -15.30 17.53
N VAL A 128 -26.48 -15.24 17.41
CA VAL A 128 -27.13 -14.83 16.16
C VAL A 128 -26.81 -13.37 15.81
N ALA A 129 -26.70 -12.49 16.80
CA ALA A 129 -26.32 -11.10 16.57
C ALA A 129 -24.84 -10.92 16.16
N ALA A 130 -23.99 -11.94 16.34
CA ALA A 130 -22.57 -11.89 16.04
C ALA A 130 -22.22 -12.38 14.62
N VAL A 131 -23.17 -12.95 13.88
CA VAL A 131 -23.02 -13.50 12.52
C VAL A 131 -23.89 -12.71 11.55
#